data_AF-A0A249PKM8-F1
#
_entry.id   AF-A0A249PKM8-F1
#
_cell.length_a   1.000
_cell.length_b   1.000
_cell.length_c   1.000
_cell.angle_alpha   90.00
_cell.angle_beta   90.00
_cell.angle_gamma   90.00
#
_symmetry.space_group_name_H-M   'P 1'
#
loop_
_entity.id
_entity.type
_entity.pdbx_description
1 polymer ?
#
loop_
_entity_poly.entity_id
_entity_poly.type
_entity_poly.pdbx_seq_one_letter_code
_entity_poly.pdbx_strand_id
1 'polypeptide(L)'
;MDWPRLSDDRNIFHDTDEEIGETARLDIDTLEEDGFHVSIDVNIYGCVEARVSRFADSTLIQWMSETRMRFFPLIRDEEWGARLHPLDLAVNKVIAASTRKKARDYIDLLSIEENLSPLGPLLIAAAGKPPHFSPVKTIEEIRRKALSVTDDEYLSVRGIPQDWTPAFVRQAMSEALDRAESYVRSAPPDIVGLIALDAAGRAVEIDDHRLRGITLRRATNEPEVMPDFPEVRPDWKR
;
A
#
# COMPACT_ATOMS: atom_id res chain seq x y z
N MET A 1 -12.53 7.13 -3.67
CA MET A 1 -11.86 6.75 -4.93
C MET A 1 -12.21 5.31 -5.13
N ASP A 2 -12.92 5.00 -6.22
CA ASP A 2 -13.33 3.63 -6.49
C ASP A 2 -12.11 2.88 -7.03
N TRP A 3 -11.53 2.03 -6.19
CA TRP A 3 -10.43 1.17 -6.60
C TRP A 3 -11.03 0.05 -7.46
N PRO A 4 -10.54 -0.17 -8.69
CA PRO A 4 -11.29 -0.97 -9.65
C PRO A 4 -11.41 -2.43 -9.20
N ARG A 5 -10.31 -3.01 -8.70
CA ARG A 5 -10.30 -4.43 -8.32
C ARG A 5 -10.84 -4.69 -6.91
N LEU A 6 -11.40 -5.88 -6.72
CA LEU A 6 -11.76 -6.39 -5.39
C LEU A 6 -10.50 -6.78 -4.60
N SER A 7 -10.52 -6.55 -3.28
CA SER A 7 -9.48 -6.99 -2.36
C SER A 7 -9.92 -8.27 -1.64
N ASP A 8 -8.97 -9.20 -1.49
CA ASP A 8 -9.22 -10.50 -0.82
C ASP A 8 -8.74 -10.50 0.64
N ASP A 9 -7.98 -9.47 1.01
CA ASP A 9 -7.26 -9.33 2.27
C ASP A 9 -7.50 -7.97 2.94
N ARG A 10 -7.39 -7.98 4.27
CA ARG A 10 -7.42 -6.82 5.17
C ARG A 10 -6.13 -6.82 6.00
N ASN A 11 -5.48 -5.66 6.07
CA ASN A 11 -4.25 -5.47 6.85
C ASN A 11 -4.52 -4.44 7.95
N ILE A 12 -4.22 -4.83 9.18
CA ILE A 12 -4.30 -4.03 10.40
C ILE A 12 -2.87 -3.77 10.86
N PHE A 13 -2.55 -2.50 11.13
CA PHE A 13 -1.19 -2.08 11.43
C PHE A 13 -1.05 -1.60 12.86
N HIS A 14 0.05 -1.99 13.49
CA HIS A 14 0.43 -1.57 14.84
C HIS A 14 1.77 -0.85 14.83
N ASP A 15 1.96 0.09 15.76
CA ASP A 15 3.23 0.80 15.90
C ASP A 15 4.30 -0.05 16.60
N THR A 16 3.90 -1.09 17.33
CA THR A 16 4.81 -1.98 18.05
C THR A 16 4.50 -3.45 17.78
N ASP A 17 5.54 -4.29 17.83
CA ASP A 17 5.38 -5.74 17.62
C ASP A 17 4.68 -6.40 18.81
N GLU A 18 4.87 -5.82 20.00
CA GLU A 18 4.37 -6.30 21.28
C GLU A 18 2.85 -6.26 21.38
N GLU A 19 2.20 -5.29 20.73
CA GLU A 19 0.74 -5.11 20.75
C GLU A 19 -0.01 -6.10 19.86
N ILE A 20 0.66 -6.67 18.86
CA ILE A 20 0.02 -7.44 17.78
C ILE A 20 -0.62 -8.72 18.32
N GLY A 21 0.10 -9.49 19.13
CA GLY A 21 -0.37 -10.80 19.59
C GLY A 21 -1.65 -10.70 20.42
N GLU A 22 -1.68 -9.75 21.35
CA GLU A 22 -2.87 -9.54 22.21
C GLU A 22 -4.02 -8.90 21.44
N THR A 23 -3.75 -7.94 20.54
CA THR A 23 -4.82 -7.33 19.74
C THR A 23 -5.44 -8.34 18.79
N ALA A 24 -4.63 -9.12 18.06
CA ALA A 24 -5.13 -10.15 17.18
C ALA A 24 -5.96 -11.20 17.94
N ARG A 25 -5.54 -11.57 19.16
CA ARG A 25 -6.32 -12.49 20.00
C ARG A 25 -7.71 -11.93 20.32
N LEU A 26 -7.80 -10.68 20.77
CA LEU A 26 -9.08 -10.03 21.09
C LEU A 26 -10.00 -9.92 19.86
N ASP A 27 -9.44 -9.55 18.71
CA ASP A 27 -10.20 -9.45 17.46
C ASP A 27 -10.70 -10.84 17.01
N ILE A 28 -9.86 -11.87 17.12
CA ILE A 28 -10.22 -13.26 16.77
C ILE A 28 -11.33 -13.78 17.70
N ASP A 29 -11.20 -13.58 19.02
CA ASP A 29 -12.23 -13.99 19.98
C ASP A 29 -13.59 -13.34 19.63
N THR A 30 -13.58 -12.05 19.29
CA THR A 30 -14.80 -11.31 18.87
C THR A 30 -15.40 -11.91 17.59
N LEU A 31 -14.58 -12.22 16.59
CA LEU A 31 -15.04 -12.84 15.35
C LEU A 31 -15.65 -14.23 15.59
N GLU A 32 -15.06 -15.04 16.47
CA GLU A 32 -15.59 -16.36 16.81
C GLU A 32 -16.92 -16.25 17.59
N GLU A 33 -17.02 -15.30 18.52
CA GLU A 33 -18.27 -14.99 19.23
C GLU A 33 -19.41 -14.59 18.29
N ASP A 34 -19.09 -13.85 17.22
CA ASP A 34 -20.03 -13.44 16.16
C ASP A 34 -20.34 -14.56 15.14
N GLY A 35 -19.79 -15.76 15.35
CA GLY A 35 -20.07 -16.96 14.57
C GLY A 35 -19.29 -17.07 13.26
N PHE A 36 -18.17 -16.36 13.13
CA PHE A 36 -17.19 -16.63 12.09
C PHE A 36 -16.31 -17.82 12.46
N HIS A 37 -15.82 -18.54 11.46
CA HIS A 37 -14.76 -19.52 11.66
C HIS A 37 -13.41 -18.85 11.39
N VAL A 38 -12.48 -18.96 12.33
CA VAL A 38 -11.14 -18.39 12.21
C VAL A 38 -10.08 -19.50 12.20
N SER A 39 -9.20 -19.47 11.20
CA SER A 39 -8.03 -20.34 11.11
C SER A 39 -6.77 -19.49 11.10
N ILE A 40 -5.92 -19.63 12.11
CA ILE A 40 -4.64 -18.92 12.19
C ILE A 40 -3.63 -19.62 11.28
N ASP A 41 -3.13 -18.92 10.28
CA ASP A 41 -2.14 -19.41 9.32
C ASP A 41 -0.71 -19.05 9.76
N VAL A 42 -0.52 -17.88 10.38
CA VAL A 42 0.77 -17.40 10.92
C VAL A 42 0.56 -16.81 12.31
N ASN A 43 1.41 -17.18 13.25
CA ASN A 43 1.49 -16.55 14.57
C ASN A 43 2.96 -16.49 15.00
N ILE A 44 3.59 -15.36 14.74
CA ILE A 44 4.98 -15.07 15.12
C ILE A 44 5.07 -13.68 15.74
N TYR A 45 6.20 -13.38 16.38
CA TYR A 45 6.46 -12.05 16.91
C TYR A 45 6.39 -11.00 15.78
N GLY A 46 5.57 -9.97 15.96
CA GLY A 46 5.38 -8.90 14.98
C GLY A 46 4.40 -9.23 13.82
N CYS A 47 3.81 -10.43 13.78
CA CYS A 47 2.87 -10.80 12.70
C CYS A 47 1.90 -11.92 13.10
N VAL A 48 0.60 -11.65 12.94
CA VAL A 48 -0.46 -12.66 12.98
C VAL A 48 -1.23 -12.62 11.67
N GLU A 49 -1.50 -13.79 11.08
CA GLU A 49 -2.32 -13.95 9.88
C GLU A 49 -3.39 -14.99 10.16
N ALA A 50 -4.64 -14.63 9.90
CA ALA A 50 -5.77 -15.52 10.07
C ALA A 50 -6.73 -15.45 8.89
N ARG A 51 -7.23 -16.60 8.46
CA ARG A 51 -8.34 -16.71 7.52
C ARG A 51 -9.64 -16.72 8.29
N VAL A 52 -10.49 -15.75 7.98
CA VAL A 52 -11.83 -15.62 8.55
C VAL A 52 -12.83 -16.06 7.49
N SER A 53 -13.73 -16.96 7.84
CA SER A 53 -14.73 -17.48 6.91
C SER A 53 -16.12 -17.58 7.53
N ARG A 54 -17.13 -17.46 6.66
CA ARG A 54 -18.53 -17.72 6.99
C ARG A 54 -19.23 -18.21 5.73
N PHE A 55 -19.93 -19.33 5.84
CA PHE A 55 -20.55 -20.00 4.69
C PHE A 55 -19.53 -20.30 3.57
N ALA A 56 -19.73 -19.76 2.37
CA ALA A 56 -18.86 -19.96 1.21
C ALA A 56 -17.80 -18.86 1.05
N ASP A 57 -17.84 -17.82 1.89
CA ASP A 57 -16.96 -16.65 1.78
C ASP A 57 -15.81 -16.74 2.79
N SER A 58 -14.64 -16.24 2.37
CA SER A 58 -13.47 -16.11 3.24
C SER A 58 -12.65 -14.89 2.88
N THR A 59 -11.96 -14.34 3.87
CA THR A 59 -10.98 -13.26 3.70
C THR A 59 -9.79 -13.50 4.60
N LEU A 60 -8.63 -12.96 4.21
CA LEU A 60 -7.43 -12.97 5.01
C LEU A 60 -7.36 -11.70 5.85
N ILE A 61 -7.14 -11.82 7.15
CA ILE A 61 -6.83 -10.69 8.03
C ILE A 61 -5.41 -10.85 8.53
N GLN A 62 -4.62 -9.78 8.44
CA GLN A 62 -3.23 -9.73 8.86
C GLN A 62 -3.04 -8.58 9.85
N TRP A 63 -2.39 -8.85 10.98
CA TRP A 63 -1.95 -7.86 11.96
C TRP A 63 -0.42 -7.80 11.93
N MET A 64 0.14 -6.62 11.66
CA MET A 64 1.58 -6.46 11.41
C MET A 64 2.09 -5.05 11.76
N SER A 65 3.40 -4.89 11.97
CA SER A 65 4.01 -3.57 12.26
C SER A 65 4.76 -2.93 11.09
N GLU A 66 4.82 -3.62 9.92
CA GLU A 66 5.71 -3.25 8.81
C GLU A 66 5.46 -1.85 8.20
N THR A 67 4.33 -1.21 8.52
CA THR A 67 3.99 0.13 8.00
C THR A 67 4.18 1.26 9.00
N ARG A 68 4.81 1.01 10.16
CA ARG A 68 5.16 2.05 11.16
C ARG A 68 5.88 3.26 10.58
N MET A 69 6.75 3.05 9.58
CA MET A 69 7.38 4.15 8.84
C MET A 69 6.41 4.80 7.86
N ARG A 70 5.99 6.04 8.14
CA ARG A 70 5.01 6.77 7.34
C ARG A 70 5.50 8.16 6.96
N PHE A 71 5.13 8.64 5.78
CA PHE A 71 5.38 10.02 5.33
C PHE A 71 4.33 11.00 5.87
N PHE A 72 3.13 10.50 6.18
CA PHE A 72 2.00 11.28 6.64
C PHE A 72 1.42 10.70 7.94
N PRO A 73 0.77 11.55 8.76
CA PRO A 73 -0.10 11.06 9.82
C PRO A 73 -1.21 10.15 9.26
N LEU A 74 -1.77 9.30 10.11
CA LEU A 74 -3.00 8.60 9.77
C LEU A 74 -4.11 9.60 9.45
N ILE A 75 -5.01 9.15 8.60
CA ILE A 75 -6.23 9.87 8.29
C ILE A 75 -7.40 9.10 8.85
N ARG A 76 -8.40 9.86 9.31
CA ARG A 76 -9.65 9.31 9.80
C ARG A 76 -10.36 8.55 8.69
N ASP A 77 -10.93 7.41 9.07
CA ASP A 77 -11.83 6.63 8.24
C ASP A 77 -13.16 6.44 8.98
N GLU A 78 -14.29 6.67 8.32
CA GLU A 78 -15.60 6.63 8.99
C GLU A 78 -16.03 5.21 9.36
N GLU A 79 -15.55 4.21 8.61
CA GLU A 79 -15.90 2.81 8.80
C GLU A 79 -14.84 2.09 9.64
N TRP A 80 -13.56 2.39 9.40
CA TRP A 80 -12.42 1.68 9.99
C TRP A 80 -11.70 2.47 11.09
N GLY A 81 -12.18 3.66 11.44
CA GLY A 81 -11.60 4.55 12.45
C GLY A 81 -10.40 5.35 11.91
N ALA A 82 -9.33 4.64 11.54
CA ALA A 82 -8.12 5.25 10.99
C ALA A 82 -7.52 4.41 9.86
N ARG A 83 -6.86 5.08 8.91
CA ARG A 83 -6.14 4.43 7.81
C ARG A 83 -4.90 5.21 7.41
N LEU A 84 -4.02 4.54 6.66
CA LEU A 84 -2.87 5.17 6.03
C LEU A 84 -3.30 6.22 5.00
N HIS A 85 -2.48 7.28 4.89
CA HIS A 85 -2.63 8.26 3.84
C HIS A 85 -2.50 7.58 2.44
N PRO A 86 -3.27 8.00 1.42
CA PRO A 86 -3.22 7.35 0.10
C PRO A 86 -1.83 7.26 -0.51
N LEU A 87 -0.98 8.27 -0.31
CA LEU A 87 0.40 8.25 -0.79
C LEU A 87 1.28 7.25 -0.02
N ASP A 88 1.06 7.05 1.29
CA ASP A 88 1.74 5.98 2.04
C ASP A 88 1.34 4.60 1.51
N LEU A 89 0.04 4.39 1.25
CA LEU A 89 -0.46 3.16 0.62
C LEU A 89 0.17 2.93 -0.74
N ALA A 90 0.27 3.98 -1.57
CA ALA A 90 0.88 3.90 -2.90
C ALA A 90 2.37 3.53 -2.84
N VAL A 91 3.13 4.12 -1.92
CA VAL A 91 4.54 3.75 -1.71
C VAL A 91 4.64 2.29 -1.24
N ASN A 92 3.77 1.84 -0.34
CA ASN A 92 3.76 0.42 0.08
C ASN A 92 3.46 -0.52 -1.10
N LYS A 93 2.61 -0.11 -2.06
CA LYS A 93 2.35 -0.88 -3.29
C LYS A 93 3.56 -0.95 -4.21
N VAL A 94 4.31 0.14 -4.35
CA VAL A 94 5.60 0.15 -5.07
C VAL A 94 6.58 -0.83 -4.43
N ILE A 95 6.72 -0.78 -3.11
CA ILE A 95 7.61 -1.69 -2.36
C ILE A 95 7.17 -3.15 -2.56
N ALA A 96 5.88 -3.46 -2.39
CA ALA A 96 5.36 -4.81 -2.59
C ALA A 96 5.62 -5.32 -4.02
N ALA A 97 5.32 -4.53 -5.04
CA ALA A 97 5.58 -4.88 -6.44
C ALA A 97 7.08 -5.15 -6.71
N SER A 98 7.96 -4.47 -5.96
CA SER A 98 9.41 -4.65 -6.08
C SER A 98 9.95 -5.88 -5.33
N THR A 99 9.24 -6.41 -4.33
CA THR A 99 9.74 -7.50 -3.48
C THR A 99 9.09 -8.84 -3.77
N ARG A 100 7.86 -8.86 -4.31
CA ARG A 100 7.10 -10.09 -4.61
C ARG A 100 6.49 -10.07 -6.00
N LYS A 101 6.09 -11.26 -6.48
CA LYS A 101 5.38 -11.43 -7.76
C LYS A 101 3.91 -11.73 -7.50
N LYS A 102 3.03 -10.72 -7.60
CA LYS A 102 1.57 -10.88 -7.58
C LYS A 102 0.94 -10.00 -8.65
N ALA A 103 0.09 -10.58 -9.52
CA ALA A 103 -0.56 -9.84 -10.60
C ALA A 103 -1.30 -8.57 -10.13
N ARG A 104 -1.97 -8.68 -8.97
CA ARG A 104 -2.70 -7.57 -8.34
C ARG A 104 -1.84 -6.34 -8.03
N ASP A 105 -0.54 -6.51 -7.79
CA ASP A 105 0.33 -5.39 -7.46
C ASP A 105 0.57 -4.50 -8.68
N TYR A 106 0.68 -5.06 -9.89
CA TYR A 106 0.87 -4.27 -11.11
C TYR A 106 -0.41 -3.56 -11.55
N ILE A 107 -1.55 -4.22 -11.38
CA ILE A 107 -2.86 -3.59 -11.56
C ILE A 107 -3.00 -2.42 -10.59
N ASP A 108 -2.62 -2.61 -9.32
CA ASP A 108 -2.64 -1.54 -8.33
C ASP A 108 -1.76 -0.35 -8.74
N LEU A 109 -0.55 -0.62 -9.25
CA LEU A 109 0.37 0.43 -9.72
C LEU A 109 -0.20 1.21 -10.91
N LEU A 110 -0.84 0.55 -11.88
CA LEU A 110 -1.51 1.24 -12.99
C LEU A 110 -2.67 2.10 -12.48
N SER A 111 -3.46 1.60 -11.53
CA SER A 111 -4.56 2.38 -10.94
C SER A 111 -4.04 3.59 -10.17
N ILE A 112 -2.90 3.47 -9.48
CA ILE A 112 -2.20 4.61 -8.85
C ILE A 112 -1.74 5.63 -9.90
N GLU A 113 -1.08 5.18 -10.96
CA GLU A 113 -0.57 6.04 -12.04
C GLU A 113 -1.70 6.87 -12.67
N GLU A 114 -2.85 6.24 -12.92
CA GLU A 114 -4.00 6.91 -13.53
C GLU A 114 -4.76 7.85 -12.59
N ASN A 115 -4.91 7.47 -11.31
CA ASN A 115 -5.91 8.10 -10.44
C ASN A 115 -5.33 8.87 -9.25
N LEU A 116 -4.07 8.63 -8.88
CA LEU A 116 -3.49 9.16 -7.64
C LEU A 116 -2.20 9.95 -7.85
N SER A 117 -1.19 9.35 -8.45
CA SER A 117 0.14 9.94 -8.56
C SER A 117 0.95 9.24 -9.65
N PRO A 118 1.77 9.99 -10.42
CA PRO A 118 2.83 9.38 -11.21
C PRO A 118 3.71 8.45 -10.35
N LEU A 119 4.20 7.37 -10.94
CA LEU A 119 5.06 6.40 -10.24
C LEU A 119 6.43 6.98 -9.88
N GLY A 120 6.95 7.94 -10.65
CA GLY A 120 8.28 8.53 -10.44
C GLY A 120 8.52 9.03 -9.00
N PRO A 121 7.70 9.95 -8.47
CA PRO A 121 7.81 10.43 -7.09
C PRO A 121 7.66 9.31 -6.04
N LEU A 122 6.80 8.32 -6.29
CA LEU A 122 6.59 7.20 -5.38
C LEU A 122 7.80 6.27 -5.33
N LEU A 123 8.46 6.05 -6.47
CA LEU A 123 9.71 5.26 -6.58
C LEU A 123 10.89 5.95 -5.89
N ILE A 124 10.98 7.29 -5.99
CA ILE A 124 11.94 8.09 -5.22
C ILE A 124 11.68 7.92 -3.72
N ALA A 125 10.43 8.06 -3.28
CA ALA A 125 10.03 7.94 -1.87
C ALA A 125 10.28 6.52 -1.32
N ALA A 126 10.01 5.48 -2.10
CA ALA A 126 10.18 4.08 -1.70
C ALA A 126 11.59 3.75 -1.19
N ALA A 127 12.64 4.42 -1.72
CA ALA A 127 14.01 4.25 -1.27
C ALA A 127 14.23 4.64 0.21
N GLY A 128 13.36 5.47 0.77
CA GLY A 128 13.36 5.89 2.17
C GLY A 128 12.83 4.85 3.13
N LYS A 129 12.26 3.74 2.62
CA LYS A 129 11.68 2.65 3.41
C LYS A 129 12.39 1.32 3.11
N PRO A 130 12.36 0.35 4.05
CA PRO A 130 12.83 -1.00 3.80
C PRO A 130 12.17 -1.58 2.55
N PRO A 131 12.91 -2.33 1.71
CA PRO A 131 14.28 -2.82 1.90
C PRO A 131 15.40 -1.83 1.49
N HIS A 132 15.10 -0.53 1.34
CA HIS A 132 16.05 0.53 0.96
C HIS A 132 16.73 0.28 -0.40
N PHE A 133 15.97 -0.24 -1.36
CA PHE A 133 16.43 -0.29 -2.74
C PHE A 133 16.58 1.12 -3.30
N SER A 134 17.57 1.32 -4.17
CA SER A 134 17.61 2.54 -4.96
C SER A 134 16.36 2.62 -5.85
N PRO A 135 15.93 3.83 -6.26
CA PRO A 135 14.78 3.97 -7.16
C PRO A 135 14.96 3.18 -8.46
N VAL A 136 16.17 3.20 -9.04
CA VAL A 136 16.53 2.42 -10.24
C VAL A 136 16.38 0.91 -10.00
N LYS A 137 16.92 0.38 -8.90
CA LYS A 137 16.79 -1.04 -8.55
C LYS A 137 15.31 -1.43 -8.35
N THR A 138 14.53 -0.54 -7.75
CA THR A 138 13.09 -0.76 -7.54
C THR A 138 12.37 -0.90 -8.88
N ILE A 139 12.65 -0.02 -9.85
CA ILE A 139 12.12 -0.10 -11.22
C ILE A 139 12.51 -1.42 -11.88
N GLU A 140 13.80 -1.79 -11.85
CA GLU A 140 14.30 -3.03 -12.45
C GLU A 140 13.60 -4.27 -11.87
N GLU A 141 13.43 -4.30 -10.55
CA GLU A 141 12.77 -5.40 -9.85
C GLU A 141 11.28 -5.51 -10.17
N ILE A 142 10.57 -4.37 -10.27
CA ILE A 142 9.17 -4.35 -10.72
C ILE A 142 9.07 -4.81 -12.16
N ARG A 143 9.89 -4.26 -13.06
CA ARG A 143 9.89 -4.60 -14.50
C ARG A 143 10.10 -6.10 -14.71
N ARG A 144 11.13 -6.66 -14.07
CA ARG A 144 11.46 -8.08 -14.15
C ARG A 144 10.31 -8.96 -13.69
N LYS A 145 9.66 -8.63 -12.58
CA LYS A 145 8.57 -9.45 -12.03
C LYS A 145 7.27 -9.28 -12.81
N ALA A 146 6.93 -8.07 -13.27
CA ALA A 146 5.76 -7.79 -14.10
C ALA A 146 5.78 -8.61 -15.41
N LEU A 147 6.95 -8.71 -16.04
CA LEU A 147 7.16 -9.53 -17.23
C LEU A 147 6.98 -11.03 -16.98
N SER A 148 7.25 -11.49 -15.75
CA SER A 148 7.16 -12.91 -15.38
C SER A 148 5.77 -13.38 -14.93
N VAL A 149 4.80 -12.47 -14.79
CA VAL A 149 3.40 -12.82 -14.48
C VAL A 149 2.79 -13.51 -15.70
N THR A 150 2.01 -14.58 -15.52
CA THR A 150 1.31 -15.24 -16.63
C THR A 150 -0.02 -14.56 -16.96
N ASP A 151 -0.59 -14.87 -18.12
CA ASP A 151 -1.91 -14.32 -18.49
C ASP A 151 -3.01 -14.83 -17.54
N ASP A 152 -2.97 -16.10 -17.16
CA ASP A 152 -3.89 -16.69 -16.16
C ASP A 152 -3.79 -15.98 -14.79
N GLU A 153 -2.57 -15.61 -14.36
CA GLU A 153 -2.39 -14.85 -13.13
C GLU A 153 -3.07 -13.47 -13.20
N TYR A 154 -2.99 -12.76 -14.34
CA TYR A 154 -3.71 -11.50 -14.53
C TYR A 154 -5.23 -11.69 -14.60
N LEU A 155 -5.69 -12.69 -15.35
CA LEU A 155 -7.12 -12.99 -15.49
C LEU A 155 -7.78 -13.45 -14.18
N SER A 156 -6.99 -13.95 -13.23
CA SER A 156 -7.49 -14.32 -11.89
C SER A 156 -7.83 -13.12 -11.00
N VAL A 157 -7.38 -11.90 -11.34
CA VAL A 157 -7.63 -10.71 -10.52
C VAL A 157 -9.05 -10.20 -10.75
N ARG A 158 -9.85 -10.16 -9.69
CA ARG A 158 -11.28 -9.83 -9.75
C ARG A 158 -11.52 -8.32 -9.78
N GLY A 159 -12.52 -7.89 -10.56
CA GLY A 159 -12.94 -6.48 -10.62
C GLY A 159 -12.06 -5.59 -11.52
N ILE A 160 -11.11 -6.14 -12.26
CA ILE A 160 -10.33 -5.33 -13.22
C ILE A 160 -11.24 -4.72 -14.30
N PRO A 161 -10.90 -3.52 -14.83
CA PRO A 161 -11.60 -2.97 -15.98
C PRO A 161 -11.58 -3.95 -17.17
N GLN A 162 -12.67 -4.03 -17.94
CA GLN A 162 -12.83 -5.04 -18.99
C GLN A 162 -11.80 -4.90 -20.12
N ASP A 163 -11.29 -3.69 -20.33
CA ASP A 163 -10.28 -3.36 -21.32
C ASP A 163 -8.84 -3.66 -20.85
N TRP A 164 -8.65 -3.97 -19.56
CA TRP A 164 -7.34 -4.30 -18.99
C TRP A 164 -6.95 -5.75 -19.25
N THR A 165 -6.72 -6.07 -20.51
CA THR A 165 -6.19 -7.37 -20.94
C THR A 165 -4.75 -7.57 -20.41
N PRO A 166 -4.26 -8.82 -20.26
CA PRO A 166 -2.86 -9.07 -19.88
C PRO A 166 -1.84 -8.36 -20.78
N ALA A 167 -2.11 -8.30 -22.10
CA ALA A 167 -1.29 -7.57 -23.05
C ALA A 167 -1.28 -6.06 -22.78
N PHE A 168 -2.46 -5.47 -22.51
CA PHE A 168 -2.59 -4.08 -22.12
C PHE A 168 -1.80 -3.77 -20.84
N VAL A 169 -1.99 -4.58 -19.79
CA VAL A 169 -1.32 -4.35 -18.49
C VAL A 169 0.19 -4.36 -18.65
N ARG A 170 0.76 -5.31 -19.41
CA ARG A 170 2.22 -5.35 -19.67
C ARG A 170 2.71 -4.12 -20.41
N GLN A 171 1.98 -3.70 -21.45
CA GLN A 171 2.33 -2.54 -22.25
C GLN A 171 2.29 -1.26 -21.40
N ALA A 172 1.16 -1.02 -20.72
CA ALA A 172 0.97 0.14 -19.86
C ALA A 172 1.99 0.19 -18.72
N MET A 173 2.30 -0.95 -18.10
CA MET A 173 3.34 -1.02 -17.06
C MET A 173 4.73 -0.69 -17.62
N SER A 174 5.07 -1.19 -18.82
CA SER A 174 6.36 -0.85 -19.45
C SER A 174 6.47 0.65 -19.68
N GLU A 175 5.43 1.27 -20.24
CA GLU A 175 5.40 2.71 -20.51
C GLU A 175 5.46 3.56 -19.24
N ALA A 176 4.73 3.17 -18.18
CA ALA A 176 4.76 3.85 -16.90
C ALA A 176 6.15 3.77 -16.24
N LEU A 177 6.79 2.60 -16.30
CA LEU A 177 8.16 2.42 -15.78
C LEU A 177 9.20 3.18 -16.61
N ASP A 178 9.05 3.26 -17.94
CA ASP A 178 9.94 4.04 -18.80
C ASP A 178 9.87 5.55 -18.48
N ARG A 179 8.64 6.09 -18.28
CA ARG A 179 8.45 7.48 -17.84
C ARG A 179 9.08 7.73 -16.46
N ALA A 180 8.77 6.85 -15.51
CA ALA A 180 9.30 6.97 -14.15
C ALA A 180 10.83 6.86 -14.12
N GLU A 181 11.42 5.98 -14.94
CA GLU A 181 12.86 5.83 -15.07
C GLU A 181 13.52 7.09 -15.64
N SER A 182 12.90 7.71 -16.65
CA SER A 182 13.36 8.99 -17.19
C SER A 182 13.44 10.05 -16.09
N TYR A 183 12.39 10.19 -15.28
CA TYR A 183 12.37 11.12 -14.15
C TYR A 183 13.42 10.76 -13.10
N VAL A 184 13.46 9.50 -12.65
CA VAL A 184 14.41 9.04 -11.62
C VAL A 184 15.86 9.33 -11.99
N ARG A 185 16.21 9.28 -13.29
CA ARG A 185 17.55 9.56 -13.79
C ARG A 185 17.92 11.06 -13.77
N SER A 186 16.93 11.96 -13.84
CA SER A 186 17.16 13.41 -13.78
C SER A 186 16.82 14.02 -12.41
N ALA A 187 16.14 13.29 -11.54
CA ALA A 187 15.71 13.76 -10.23
C ALA A 187 16.91 14.19 -9.35
N PRO A 188 16.76 15.26 -8.54
CA PRO A 188 17.78 15.67 -7.59
C PRO A 188 18.14 14.55 -6.59
N PRO A 189 19.43 14.29 -6.32
CA PRO A 189 19.83 13.18 -5.44
C PRO A 189 19.44 13.40 -3.97
N ASP A 190 19.26 14.65 -3.54
CA ASP A 190 18.89 15.04 -2.18
C ASP A 190 17.43 14.71 -1.82
N ILE A 191 16.58 14.45 -2.82
CA ILE A 191 15.18 14.04 -2.60
C ILE A 191 14.99 12.53 -2.51
N VAL A 192 16.05 11.73 -2.67
CA VAL A 192 15.95 10.26 -2.58
C VAL A 192 15.46 9.84 -1.19
N GLY A 193 14.41 9.04 -1.17
CA GLY A 193 13.72 8.60 0.04
C GLY A 193 12.80 9.65 0.67
N LEU A 194 12.53 10.74 -0.04
CA LEU A 194 11.54 11.76 0.33
C LEU A 194 10.36 11.71 -0.65
N ILE A 195 9.21 12.20 -0.20
CA ILE A 195 8.10 12.51 -1.08
C ILE A 195 7.98 14.03 -1.24
N ALA A 196 7.96 14.48 -2.50
CA ALA A 196 7.81 15.87 -2.88
C ALA A 196 6.35 16.19 -3.18
N LEU A 197 5.83 17.26 -2.59
CA LEU A 197 4.44 17.65 -2.72
C LEU A 197 4.29 19.07 -3.25
N ASP A 198 3.32 19.27 -4.15
CA ASP A 198 2.87 20.61 -4.52
C ASP A 198 2.05 21.29 -3.41
N ALA A 199 1.64 22.53 -3.65
CA ALA A 199 0.81 23.30 -2.71
C ALA A 199 -0.58 22.67 -2.45
N ALA A 200 -1.04 21.75 -3.29
CA ALA A 200 -2.28 21.01 -3.12
C ALA A 200 -2.07 19.66 -2.40
N GLY A 201 -0.82 19.33 -2.01
CA GLY A 201 -0.49 18.08 -1.34
C GLY A 201 -0.38 16.88 -2.28
N ARG A 202 -0.29 17.09 -3.60
CA ARG A 202 -0.12 16.02 -4.59
C ARG A 202 1.35 15.72 -4.78
N ALA A 203 1.69 14.45 -4.95
CA ALA A 203 3.06 14.05 -5.26
C ALA A 203 3.46 14.52 -6.66
N VAL A 204 4.65 15.11 -6.78
CA VAL A 204 5.12 15.75 -8.02
C VAL A 204 6.57 15.39 -8.35
N GLU A 205 6.86 15.39 -9.65
CA GLU A 205 8.21 15.29 -10.19
C GLU A 205 8.92 16.65 -10.09
N ILE A 206 10.21 16.63 -9.71
CA ILE A 206 11.05 17.83 -9.59
C ILE A 206 12.16 17.79 -10.65
N ASP A 207 12.11 18.74 -11.58
CA ASP A 207 13.00 18.74 -12.76
C ASP A 207 14.20 19.70 -12.60
N ASP A 208 14.14 20.59 -11.61
CA ASP A 208 15.12 21.65 -11.39
C ASP A 208 15.06 22.07 -9.92
N HIS A 209 16.15 22.52 -9.29
CA HIS A 209 16.25 22.78 -7.83
C HIS A 209 15.31 23.88 -7.28
N ARG A 210 14.29 24.29 -8.04
CA ARG A 210 13.19 25.15 -7.61
C ARG A 210 12.24 24.38 -6.70
N LEU A 211 12.63 24.25 -5.44
CA LEU A 211 11.77 23.78 -4.35
C LEU A 211 10.72 24.81 -3.90
N ARG A 212 10.50 25.90 -4.66
CA ARG A 212 9.53 26.93 -4.26
C ARG A 212 8.12 26.37 -4.33
N GLY A 213 7.42 26.36 -3.19
CA GLY A 213 6.09 25.78 -3.08
C GLY A 213 6.09 24.25 -3.03
N ILE A 214 7.27 23.62 -2.94
CA ILE A 214 7.41 22.19 -2.74
C ILE A 214 7.60 21.90 -1.26
N THR A 215 6.80 20.97 -0.74
CA THR A 215 7.01 20.40 0.60
C THR A 215 7.67 19.04 0.46
N LEU A 216 8.82 18.85 1.09
CA LEU A 216 9.49 17.56 1.18
C LEU A 216 9.10 16.88 2.49
N ARG A 217 8.67 15.63 2.43
CA ARG A 217 8.40 14.80 3.60
C ARG A 217 9.29 13.58 3.63
N ARG A 218 9.78 13.24 4.82
CA ARG A 218 10.56 12.03 5.10
C ARG A 218 9.67 11.05 5.84
N ALA A 219 9.87 9.75 5.61
CA ALA A 219 9.25 8.73 6.44
C ALA A 219 9.77 8.81 7.88
N THR A 220 8.87 8.79 8.86
CA THR A 220 9.21 8.86 10.29
C THR A 220 8.61 7.68 11.04
N ASN A 221 9.19 7.36 12.20
CA ASN A 221 8.75 6.31 13.12
C ASN A 221 8.08 6.88 14.38
N GLU A 222 7.58 8.12 14.29
CA GLU A 222 6.98 8.81 15.44
C GLU A 222 5.74 8.03 15.92
N PRO A 223 5.65 7.72 17.23
CA PRO A 223 4.50 7.02 17.80
C PRO A 223 3.23 7.87 17.64
N GLU A 224 2.13 7.22 17.30
CA GLU A 224 0.90 7.90 16.90
C GLU A 224 0.20 8.72 17.99
N VAL A 225 -0.50 9.75 17.52
CA VAL A 225 -1.73 10.26 18.14
C VAL A 225 -2.87 9.75 17.28
N MET A 226 -3.60 8.75 17.76
CA MET A 226 -4.83 8.30 17.09
C MET A 226 -5.78 9.49 16.94
N PRO A 227 -6.38 9.72 15.76
CA PRO A 227 -7.41 10.73 15.64
C PRO A 227 -8.56 10.39 16.59
N ASP A 228 -9.10 11.39 17.30
CA ASP A 228 -10.18 11.18 18.27
C ASP A 228 -11.32 10.36 17.64
N PHE A 229 -11.66 9.23 18.25
CA PHE A 229 -12.86 8.49 17.86
C PHE A 229 -14.07 9.43 18.02
N PRO A 230 -15.03 9.45 17.06
CA PRO A 230 -16.33 10.03 17.40
C PRO A 230 -16.86 9.27 18.61
N GLU A 231 -17.61 9.95 19.49
CA GLU A 231 -18.45 9.26 20.47
C GLU A 231 -19.18 8.14 19.72
N VAL A 232 -18.90 6.90 20.15
CA VAL A 232 -19.37 5.65 19.56
C VAL A 232 -20.77 5.85 18.97
N ARG A 233 -20.96 5.62 17.66
CA ARG A 233 -22.33 5.63 17.11
C ARG A 233 -23.17 4.67 17.97
N PRO A 234 -24.32 5.11 18.53
CA PRO A 234 -25.14 4.33 19.46
C PRO A 234 -25.50 2.90 18.98
N ASP A 235 -25.35 2.68 17.68
CA ASP A 235 -25.80 1.56 16.89
C ASP A 235 -24.81 0.39 16.82
N TRP A 236 -23.55 0.53 17.27
CA TRP A 236 -22.58 -0.58 17.31
C TRP A 236 -22.76 -1.52 18.52
N LYS A 237 -23.59 -1.15 19.51
CA LYS A 237 -24.01 -2.09 20.56
C LYS A 237 -25.33 -2.74 20.17
N ARG A 238 -25.28 -3.88 19.47
CA ARG A 238 -26.32 -4.91 19.55
C ARG A 238 -25.89 -6.24 18.96
#